data_AF-A0A1H0DEZ6-F1
#
_entry.id   AF-A0A1H0DEZ6-F1
#
_cell.length_a   1.000
_cell.length_b   1.000
_cell.length_c   1.000
_cell.angle_alpha   90.00
_cell.angle_beta   90.00
_cell.angle_gamma   90.00
#
_symmetry.space_group_name_H-M   'P 1'
#
loop_
_entity.id
_entity.type
_entity.pdbx_description
1 polymer ?
#
loop_
_entity_poly.entity_id
_entity_poly.type
_entity_poly.pdbx_seq_one_letter_code
_entity_poly.pdbx_strand_id
1 'polypeptide(L)'
;MLRILMLCAVLVSLVGCAEPPMDQPRANGAYLIIEGRDAWAVLVADGKRVEERGTVLDAIRLPRKDAPIAASYVIDTPNCGRLQWLVEGEGHAAGTTIFLSARDGQADLSACRISGDLSRVWTALDYSG
;
A
#
# COMPACT_ATOMS: atom_id res chain seq x y z
N MET A 1 38.77 -28.34 -19.00
CA MET A 1 37.75 -28.55 -17.94
C MET A 1 37.66 -27.39 -16.95
N LEU A 2 38.77 -26.78 -16.50
CA LEU A 2 38.78 -25.64 -15.56
C LEU A 2 37.97 -24.39 -16.03
N ARG A 3 37.95 -24.13 -17.35
CA ARG A 3 37.27 -22.97 -17.95
C ARG A 3 35.73 -23.02 -17.88
N ILE A 4 35.16 -24.23 -17.85
CA ILE A 4 33.70 -24.42 -17.71
C ILE A 4 33.26 -24.17 -16.26
N LEU A 5 34.09 -24.58 -15.29
CA LEU A 5 33.84 -24.30 -13.87
C LEU A 5 33.82 -22.81 -13.54
N MET A 6 34.74 -22.03 -14.14
CA MET A 6 34.75 -20.56 -13.99
C MET A 6 33.48 -19.91 -14.56
N LEU A 7 32.96 -20.43 -15.68
CA LEU A 7 31.72 -19.91 -16.26
C LEU A 7 30.51 -20.16 -15.35
N CYS A 8 30.43 -21.35 -14.74
CA CYS A 8 29.35 -21.68 -13.80
C CYS A 8 29.41 -20.83 -12.52
N ALA A 9 30.60 -20.51 -12.02
CA ALA A 9 30.76 -19.69 -10.81
C ALA A 9 30.26 -18.24 -11.00
N VAL A 10 30.44 -17.67 -12.20
CA VAL A 10 29.99 -16.30 -12.52
C VAL A 10 28.46 -16.21 -12.66
N LEU A 11 27.81 -17.28 -13.13
CA LEU A 11 26.36 -17.34 -13.29
C LEU A 11 25.59 -17.38 -11.96
N VAL A 12 26.17 -17.97 -10.91
CA VAL A 12 25.52 -18.06 -9.58
C VAL A 12 25.55 -16.71 -8.83
N SER A 13 26.54 -15.84 -9.11
CA SER A 13 26.62 -14.51 -8.51
C SER A 13 25.60 -13.48 -9.04
N LEU A 14 24.86 -13.80 -10.12
CA LEU A 14 23.83 -12.92 -10.71
C LEU A 14 22.42 -13.14 -10.13
N VAL A 15 22.24 -14.05 -9.18
CA VAL A 15 20.92 -14.35 -8.56
C VAL A 15 20.65 -13.48 -7.31
N GLY A 16 21.50 -12.47 -7.04
CA GLY A 16 21.29 -11.50 -5.97
C GLY A 16 20.48 -10.30 -6.47
N CYS A 17 19.42 -9.95 -5.72
CA CYS A 17 18.48 -8.83 -5.92
C CYS A 17 17.34 -9.10 -6.91
N ALA A 18 16.57 -10.17 -6.68
CA ALA A 18 15.14 -10.08 -6.99
C ALA A 18 14.52 -9.17 -5.94
N GLU A 19 14.34 -7.88 -6.27
CA GLU A 19 13.46 -7.01 -5.49
C GLU A 19 12.09 -7.71 -5.41
N PRO A 20 11.49 -7.83 -4.21
CA PRO A 20 10.13 -8.34 -4.11
C PRO A 20 9.25 -7.51 -5.05
N PRO A 21 8.28 -8.12 -5.76
CA PRO A 21 7.43 -7.36 -6.65
C PRO A 21 6.70 -6.31 -5.83
N MET A 22 7.17 -5.07 -5.88
CA MET A 22 6.39 -3.94 -5.42
C MET A 22 5.12 -3.93 -6.27
N ASP A 23 3.96 -3.84 -5.61
CA ASP A 23 2.69 -3.72 -6.32
C ASP A 23 2.81 -2.59 -7.35
N GLN A 24 2.69 -2.96 -8.63
CA GLN A 24 2.90 -2.01 -9.71
C GLN A 24 1.73 -1.03 -9.76
N PRO A 25 1.98 0.28 -9.81
CA PRO A 25 0.92 1.27 -9.99
C PRO A 25 0.19 1.00 -11.30
N ARG A 26 -1.11 0.69 -11.20
CA ARG A 26 -2.01 0.48 -12.33
C ARG A 26 -2.46 1.82 -12.93
N ALA A 27 -2.69 1.84 -14.24
CA ALA A 27 -3.46 2.95 -14.83
C ALA A 27 -4.88 2.94 -14.22
N ASN A 28 -5.35 4.09 -13.74
CA ASN A 28 -6.63 4.26 -13.04
C ASN A 28 -6.79 3.41 -11.76
N GLY A 29 -6.08 3.76 -10.69
CA GLY A 29 -6.07 3.03 -9.41
C GLY A 29 -6.29 3.92 -8.19
N ALA A 30 -6.49 3.28 -7.03
CA ALA A 30 -6.55 3.92 -5.73
C ALA A 30 -5.29 3.55 -4.94
N TYR A 31 -4.54 4.55 -4.49
CA TYR A 31 -3.24 4.39 -3.84
C TYR A 31 -3.24 5.01 -2.47
N LEU A 32 -2.71 4.27 -1.50
CA LEU A 32 -2.33 4.81 -0.23
C LEU A 32 -0.81 4.98 -0.21
N ILE A 33 -0.33 6.22 -0.31
CA ILE A 33 1.10 6.53 -0.32
C ILE A 33 1.52 6.97 1.07
N ILE A 34 2.60 6.41 1.61
CA ILE A 34 3.12 6.71 2.94
C ILE A 34 4.60 7.08 2.85
N GLU A 35 4.96 8.23 3.41
CA GLU A 35 6.34 8.73 3.48
C GLU A 35 6.62 9.29 4.88
N GLY A 36 7.35 8.52 5.70
CA GLY A 36 7.53 8.84 7.11
C GLY A 36 6.19 8.94 7.84
N ARG A 37 5.80 10.16 8.22
CA ARG A 37 4.49 10.44 8.85
C ARG A 37 3.49 11.06 7.88
N ASP A 38 3.90 11.44 6.68
CA ASP A 38 2.99 12.00 5.70
C ASP A 38 2.31 10.87 4.93
N ALA A 39 1.04 11.09 4.58
CA ALA A 39 0.28 10.14 3.80
C ALA A 39 -0.62 10.82 2.77
N TRP A 40 -0.90 10.11 1.68
CA TRP A 40 -1.82 10.54 0.64
C TRP A 40 -2.70 9.39 0.19
N ALA A 41 -4.01 9.58 0.26
CA ALA A 41 -4.97 8.75 -0.43
C ALA A 41 -5.23 9.35 -1.81
N VAL A 42 -4.70 8.69 -2.84
CA VAL A 42 -4.69 9.16 -4.22
C VAL A 42 -5.61 8.29 -5.06
N LEU A 43 -6.61 8.90 -5.67
CA LEU A 43 -7.47 8.27 -6.68
C LEU A 43 -7.10 8.79 -8.06
N VAL A 44 -6.81 7.87 -8.99
CA VAL A 44 -6.70 8.17 -10.41
C VAL A 44 -7.86 7.46 -11.11
N ALA A 45 -8.76 8.22 -11.73
CA ALA A 45 -9.89 7.68 -12.48
C ALA A 45 -10.20 8.60 -13.65
N ASP A 46 -10.43 8.02 -14.84
CA ASP A 46 -10.84 8.73 -16.05
C ASP A 46 -9.92 9.92 -16.41
N GLY A 47 -8.61 9.74 -16.24
CA GLY A 47 -7.60 10.77 -16.50
C GLY A 47 -7.57 11.90 -15.47
N LYS A 48 -8.39 11.83 -14.42
CA LYS A 48 -8.38 12.78 -13.30
C LYS A 48 -7.70 12.17 -12.09
N ARG A 49 -6.84 12.97 -11.45
CA ARG A 49 -6.20 12.65 -10.18
C ARG A 49 -6.83 13.47 -9.06
N VAL A 50 -7.26 12.78 -8.01
CA VAL A 50 -7.76 13.37 -6.77
C VAL A 50 -6.87 12.87 -5.65
N GLU A 51 -6.50 13.76 -4.74
CA GLU A 51 -5.65 13.43 -3.62
C GLU A 51 -6.27 13.97 -2.34
N GLU A 52 -6.17 13.16 -1.29
CA GLU A 52 -6.43 13.57 0.08
C GLU A 52 -5.14 13.39 0.89
N ARG A 53 -4.58 14.51 1.37
CA ARG A 53 -3.38 14.49 2.20
C ARG A 53 -3.76 14.26 3.66
N GLY A 54 -2.96 13.49 4.36
CA GLY A 54 -3.09 13.25 5.78
C GLY A 54 -1.77 12.97 6.47
N THR A 55 -1.88 12.54 7.72
CA THR A 55 -0.76 12.16 8.56
C THR A 55 -1.01 10.78 9.14
N VAL A 56 0.01 9.92 9.11
CA VAL A 56 -0.02 8.60 9.76
C VAL A 56 -0.05 8.81 11.27
N LEU A 57 -1.12 8.32 11.90
CA LEU A 57 -1.27 8.29 13.35
C LEU A 57 -0.73 6.99 13.95
N ASP A 58 -0.95 5.87 13.26
CA ASP A 58 -0.50 4.55 13.70
C ASP A 58 -0.21 3.66 12.49
N ALA A 59 0.80 2.82 12.63
CA ALA A 59 1.24 1.88 11.62
C ALA A 59 1.72 0.58 12.28
N ILE A 60 0.97 -0.50 12.08
CA ILE A 60 1.34 -1.83 12.56
C ILE A 60 1.76 -2.65 11.36
N ARG A 61 3.03 -3.06 11.30
CA ARG A 61 3.55 -3.98 10.29
C ARG A 61 3.79 -5.35 10.91
N LEU A 62 3.26 -6.40 10.29
CA LEU A 62 3.44 -7.77 10.74
C LEU A 62 4.59 -8.42 9.95
N PRO A 63 5.65 -8.90 10.63
CA PRO A 63 6.85 -9.40 9.94
C PRO A 63 6.69 -10.81 9.36
N ARG A 64 5.53 -11.47 9.55
CA ARG A 64 5.31 -12.86 9.14
C ARG A 64 4.67 -12.90 7.76
N LYS A 65 5.30 -13.65 6.85
CA LYS A 65 4.79 -13.87 5.48
C LYS A 65 3.40 -14.50 5.44
N ASP A 66 3.08 -15.32 6.44
CA ASP A 66 1.82 -16.08 6.49
C ASP A 66 0.74 -15.38 7.35
N ALA A 67 0.97 -14.14 7.78
CA ALA A 67 -0.04 -13.40 8.53
C ALA A 67 -1.21 -13.02 7.60
N PRO A 68 -2.47 -13.12 8.06
CA PRO A 68 -3.62 -12.71 7.25
C PRO A 68 -3.59 -11.21 6.91
N ILE A 69 -2.97 -10.41 7.76
CA ILE A 69 -2.75 -8.97 7.58
C ILE A 69 -1.24 -8.73 7.54
N ALA A 70 -0.74 -8.05 6.52
CA ALA A 70 0.64 -7.60 6.41
C ALA A 70 0.85 -6.25 7.12
N ALA A 71 -0.11 -5.33 7.01
CA ALA A 71 -0.03 -4.03 7.67
C ALA A 71 -1.40 -3.43 8.00
N SER A 72 -1.44 -2.54 8.99
CA SER A 72 -2.58 -1.67 9.29
C SER A 72 -2.09 -0.23 9.43
N TYR A 73 -2.70 0.68 8.69
CA TYR A 73 -2.39 2.11 8.73
C TYR A 73 -3.62 2.89 9.20
N VAL A 74 -3.42 3.76 10.19
CA VAL A 74 -4.41 4.75 10.64
C VAL A 74 -3.91 6.12 10.25
N ILE A 75 -4.72 6.86 9.51
CA ILE A 75 -4.34 8.14 8.92
C ILE A 75 -5.41 9.16 9.28
N ASP A 76 -4.96 10.35 9.68
CA ASP A 76 -5.83 11.49 9.89
C ASP A 76 -5.76 12.43 8.69
N THR A 77 -6.91 12.77 8.12
CA THR A 77 -6.97 13.73 7.01
C THR A 77 -7.88 14.91 7.38
N PRO A 78 -7.58 16.13 6.91
CA PRO A 78 -8.42 17.29 7.20
C PRO A 78 -9.85 17.18 6.69
N ASN A 79 -10.08 16.50 5.56
CA ASN A 79 -11.40 16.48 4.91
C ASN A 79 -12.17 15.15 5.09
N CYS A 80 -11.49 14.06 5.43
CA CYS A 80 -12.11 12.74 5.64
C CYS A 80 -12.01 12.24 7.09
N GLY A 81 -11.31 12.98 7.95
CA GLY A 81 -11.06 12.58 9.33
C GLY A 81 -10.16 11.35 9.41
N ARG A 82 -10.42 10.50 10.41
CA ARG A 82 -9.63 9.30 10.65
C ARG A 82 -10.07 8.16 9.74
N LEU A 83 -9.12 7.63 8.98
CA LEU A 83 -9.30 6.54 8.03
C LEU A 83 -8.35 5.38 8.39
N GLN A 84 -8.82 4.14 8.25
CA GLN A 84 -8.01 2.94 8.50
C GLN A 84 -7.94 2.07 7.24
N TRP A 85 -6.73 1.65 6.88
CA TRP A 85 -6.49 0.68 5.82
C TRP A 85 -5.79 -0.55 6.35
N LEU A 86 -6.26 -1.73 5.93
CA LEU A 86 -5.60 -3.00 6.18
C LEU A 86 -5.02 -3.53 4.88
N VAL A 87 -3.75 -3.92 4.91
CA VAL A 87 -3.08 -4.60 3.80
C VAL A 87 -3.10 -6.10 4.11
N GLU A 88 -3.71 -6.89 3.25
CA GLU A 88 -3.74 -8.35 3.39
C GLU A 88 -2.37 -8.97 3.09
N GLY A 89 -2.01 -10.02 3.84
CA GLY A 89 -0.75 -10.75 3.65
C GLY A 89 -0.76 -11.70 2.45
N GLU A 90 0.37 -12.38 2.19
CA GLU A 90 0.51 -13.24 1.01
C GLU A 90 -0.48 -14.42 1.03
N GLY A 91 -1.27 -14.59 -0.04
CA GLY A 91 -2.38 -15.55 -0.15
C GLY A 91 -3.30 -15.29 -1.36
N HIS A 92 -4.53 -15.83 -1.35
CA HIS A 92 -5.50 -15.67 -2.46
C HIS A 92 -5.92 -14.21 -2.75
N ALA A 93 -5.62 -13.28 -1.84
CA ALA A 93 -5.89 -11.85 -1.95
C ALA A 93 -4.65 -10.98 -1.65
N ALA A 94 -3.45 -11.55 -1.85
CA ALA A 94 -2.16 -10.90 -1.59
C ALA A 94 -2.10 -9.45 -2.11
N GLY A 95 -1.71 -8.51 -1.25
CA GLY A 95 -1.51 -7.09 -1.63
C GLY A 95 -2.80 -6.27 -1.71
N THR A 96 -3.97 -6.86 -1.44
CA THR A 96 -5.23 -6.10 -1.40
C THR A 96 -5.22 -5.20 -0.17
N THR A 97 -5.30 -3.89 -0.37
CA THR A 97 -5.52 -2.94 0.72
C THR A 97 -7.02 -2.63 0.81
N ILE A 98 -7.64 -2.99 1.92
CA ILE A 98 -9.06 -2.74 2.19
C ILE A 98 -9.23 -1.57 3.15
N PHE A 99 -10.20 -0.72 2.89
CA PHE A 99 -10.60 0.33 3.81
C PHE A 99 -11.51 -0.26 4.91
N LEU A 100 -11.15 -0.03 6.17
CA LEU A 100 -12.02 -0.25 7.31
C LEU A 100 -12.68 1.07 7.68
N SER A 101 -14.01 1.14 7.53
CA SER A 101 -14.76 2.26 8.07
C SER A 101 -14.63 2.26 9.60
N ALA A 102 -14.11 3.35 10.14
CA ALA A 102 -14.14 3.59 11.57
C ALA A 102 -15.62 3.66 11.99
N ARG A 103 -16.17 2.55 12.49
CA ARG A 103 -17.48 2.49 13.14
C ARG A 103 -17.38 3.17 14.50
N ASP A 104 -17.36 4.49 14.52
CA ASP A 104 -17.88 5.25 15.65
C ASP A 104 -18.27 6.65 15.17
N GLY A 105 -19.59 6.94 15.25
CA GLY A 105 -20.17 8.24 14.94
C GLY A 105 -20.00 8.67 13.48
N GLN A 106 -20.96 8.28 12.63
CA GLN A 106 -21.24 8.78 11.27
C GLN A 106 -20.29 9.90 10.82
N ALA A 107 -19.08 9.53 10.39
CA ALA A 107 -18.08 10.49 9.96
C ALA A 107 -18.69 11.30 8.82
N ASP A 108 -18.76 12.62 9.00
CA ASP A 108 -19.24 13.51 7.95
C ASP A 108 -18.19 13.56 6.84
N LEU A 109 -18.40 12.73 5.82
CA LEU A 109 -17.53 12.64 4.65
C LEU A 109 -17.93 13.65 3.56
N SER A 110 -18.77 14.65 3.85
CA SER A 110 -19.21 15.63 2.86
C SER A 110 -18.06 16.44 2.25
N ALA A 111 -17.02 16.74 3.04
CA ALA A 111 -15.80 17.38 2.57
C ALA A 111 -14.81 16.40 1.90
N CYS A 112 -14.98 15.09 2.13
CA CYS A 112 -14.06 14.06 1.71
C CYS A 112 -14.20 13.77 0.21
N ARG A 113 -13.23 14.23 -0.58
CA ARG A 113 -13.26 14.15 -2.04
C ARG A 113 -13.14 12.72 -2.58
N ILE A 114 -12.65 11.79 -1.77
CA ILE A 114 -12.48 10.37 -2.11
C ILE A 114 -13.60 9.49 -1.54
N SER A 115 -14.59 10.06 -0.84
CA SER A 115 -15.60 9.33 -0.08
C SER A 115 -16.38 8.30 -0.91
N GLY A 116 -16.76 8.66 -2.13
CA GLY A 116 -17.48 7.78 -3.05
C GLY A 116 -16.69 6.55 -3.53
N ASP A 117 -15.37 6.57 -3.36
CA ASP A 117 -14.44 5.55 -3.86
C ASP A 117 -13.68 4.82 -2.74
N LEU A 118 -14.04 5.05 -1.47
CA LEU A 118 -13.42 4.36 -0.33
C LEU A 118 -13.64 2.84 -0.37
N SER A 119 -14.68 2.36 -1.05
CA SER A 119 -14.98 0.93 -1.21
C SER A 119 -14.11 0.21 -2.25
N ARG A 120 -13.27 0.93 -3.00
CA ARG A 120 -12.34 0.32 -3.96
C ARG A 120 -11.27 -0.50 -3.26
N VAL A 121 -10.64 -1.40 -4.01
CA VAL A 121 -9.37 -2.01 -3.62
C VAL A 121 -8.27 -0.96 -3.76
N TRP A 122 -7.53 -0.74 -2.68
CA TRP A 122 -6.39 0.18 -2.64
C TRP A 122 -5.08 -0.60 -2.77
N THR A 123 -4.03 0.12 -3.16
CA THR A 123 -2.64 -0.36 -3.11
C THR A 123 -1.83 0.54 -2.19
N ALA A 124 -1.24 -0.04 -1.14
CA ALA A 124 -0.36 0.67 -0.23
C ALA A 124 1.07 0.74 -0.80
N LEU A 125 1.59 1.96 -0.92
CA LEU A 125 2.95 2.28 -1.34
C LEU A 125 3.66 2.93 -0.15
N ASP A 126 4.34 2.12 0.65
CA ASP A 126 5.00 2.57 1.88
C ASP A 126 6.51 2.74 1.66
N TYR A 127 6.97 4.00 1.69
CA TYR A 127 8.35 4.41 1.49
C TYR A 127 9.07 4.78 2.80
N SER A 128 8.45 4.52 3.96
CA SER A 128 8.94 5.04 5.24
C SER A 128 10.09 4.26 5.89
N GLY A 129 10.62 3.22 5.23
CA GLY A 129 11.93 2.60 5.52
C GLY A 129 12.14 2.13 6.94
#